data_AF-A0A0F0GCI4-F1
#
_entry.id   AF-A0A0F0GCI4-F1
#
_cell.length_a   1.000
_cell.length_b   1.000
_cell.length_c   1.000
_cell.angle_alpha   90.00
_cell.angle_beta   90.00
_cell.angle_gamma   90.00
#
_symmetry.space_group_name_H-M   'P 1'
#
loop_
_entity.id
_entity.type
_entity.pdbx_description
1 polymer ?
#
loop_
_entity_poly.entity_id
_entity_poly.type
_entity_poly.pdbx_seq_one_letter_code
_entity_poly.pdbx_strand_id
1 'polypeptide(L)'
;FLDALAARRRAAGIPATSLAWGLGPEDGGMAGALAELDVRRMTRGGAAALSIDDGLALFDASATLPDAVTVPVRLDLAGLRAQEAESGQVTACLRGLVLP
;
A
#
# COMPACT_ATOMS: atom_id res chain seq x y z
N PHE A 1 -14.74 -4.99 2.75
CA PHE A 1 -15.98 -5.06 1.93
C PHE A 1 -15.69 -4.77 0.46
N LEU A 2 -15.11 -3.60 0.14
CA LEU A 2 -14.87 -3.17 -1.25
C LEU A 2 -14.04 -4.17 -2.07
N ASP A 3 -13.00 -4.77 -1.47
CA ASP A 3 -12.15 -5.76 -2.15
C ASP A 3 -12.94 -6.98 -2.59
N ALA A 4 -13.72 -7.56 -1.68
CA ALA A 4 -14.57 -8.72 -1.97
C ALA A 4 -15.66 -8.37 -3.00
N LEU A 5 -16.20 -7.14 -2.96
CA LEU A 5 -17.17 -6.68 -3.95
C LEU A 5 -16.55 -6.56 -5.35
N ALA A 6 -15.35 -5.98 -5.46
CA ALA A 6 -14.65 -5.82 -6.73
C ALA A 6 -14.28 -7.19 -7.32
N ALA A 7 -13.76 -8.09 -6.50
CA ALA A 7 -13.47 -9.48 -6.89
C ALA A 7 -14.73 -10.19 -7.40
N ARG A 8 -15.86 -10.08 -6.68
CA ARG A 8 -17.12 -10.71 -7.07
C ARG A 8 -17.68 -10.15 -8.39
N ARG A 9 -17.56 -8.84 -8.63
CA ARG A 9 -18.00 -8.22 -9.89
C ARG A 9 -17.16 -8.69 -11.07
N ARG A 10 -15.82 -8.72 -10.93
CA ARG A 10 -14.95 -9.22 -12.01
C ARG A 10 -15.20 -10.70 -12.31
N ALA A 11 -15.42 -11.54 -11.29
CA ALA A 11 -15.80 -12.94 -11.48
C ALA A 11 -17.13 -13.11 -12.25
N ALA A 12 -18.01 -12.10 -12.21
CA ALA A 12 -19.25 -12.05 -12.97
C ALA A 12 -19.11 -11.34 -14.34
N GLY A 13 -17.89 -11.05 -14.79
CA GLY A 13 -17.64 -10.32 -16.05
C GLY A 13 -17.96 -8.82 -15.99
N ILE A 14 -18.17 -8.28 -14.78
CA ILE A 14 -18.53 -6.88 -14.58
C ILE A 14 -17.28 -6.10 -14.15
N PRO A 15 -16.92 -5.00 -14.83
CA PRO A 15 -15.79 -4.16 -14.41
C PRO A 15 -15.95 -3.65 -12.97
N ALA A 16 -14.88 -3.82 -12.19
CA ALA A 16 -14.72 -3.27 -10.86
C ALA A 16 -13.25 -3.28 -10.46
N THR A 17 -12.84 -2.26 -9.71
CA THR A 17 -11.50 -2.15 -9.12
C THR A 17 -11.64 -1.62 -7.69
N SER A 18 -10.94 -2.24 -6.75
CA SER A 18 -10.76 -1.76 -5.37
C SER A 18 -9.30 -1.35 -5.18
N LEU A 19 -9.07 -0.17 -4.60
CA LEU A 19 -7.74 0.37 -4.31
C LEU A 19 -7.56 0.48 -2.80
N ALA A 20 -6.71 -0.37 -2.23
CA ALA A 20 -6.34 -0.32 -0.82
C ALA A 20 -5.11 0.57 -0.66
N TRP A 21 -5.34 1.88 -0.50
CA TRP A 21 -4.28 2.88 -0.41
C TRP A 21 -3.38 2.70 0.82
N GLY A 22 -2.08 2.89 0.62
CA GLY A 22 -1.08 3.01 1.68
C GLY A 22 -1.14 4.36 2.41
N LEU A 23 -0.04 4.71 3.09
CA LEU A 23 0.06 5.96 3.85
C LEU A 23 -0.05 7.17 2.91
N GLY A 24 -1.08 7.99 3.13
CA GLY A 24 -1.27 9.25 2.39
C GLY A 24 -0.32 10.37 2.82
N PRO A 25 -0.41 11.54 2.18
CA PRO A 25 0.39 12.71 2.56
C PRO A 25 0.00 13.22 3.95
N GLU A 26 0.97 13.74 4.69
CA GLU A 26 0.79 14.22 6.08
C GLU A 26 -0.22 15.39 6.17
N ASP A 27 -0.23 16.27 5.17
CA ASP A 27 -1.00 17.52 5.20
C ASP A 27 -2.34 17.46 4.44
N GLY A 28 -2.93 16.27 4.22
CA GLY A 28 -4.19 16.17 3.47
C GLY A 28 -5.02 14.89 3.62
N GLY A 29 -6.33 15.04 3.41
CA GLY A 29 -7.30 13.94 3.32
C GLY A 29 -7.63 13.23 4.65
N MET A 30 -8.25 12.03 4.57
CA MET A 30 -8.57 11.21 5.75
C MET A 30 -7.32 10.73 6.52
N ALA A 31 -6.14 10.73 5.88
CA ALA A 31 -4.87 10.33 6.49
C ALA A 31 -4.28 11.40 7.41
N GLY A 32 -4.56 12.69 7.18
CA GLY A 32 -4.16 13.78 8.08
C GLY A 32 -4.82 13.73 9.47
N ALA A 33 -5.84 12.90 9.65
CA ALA A 33 -6.47 12.61 10.94
C ALA A 33 -5.92 11.34 11.63
N LEU A 34 -4.96 10.63 11.02
CA LEU A 34 -4.32 9.50 11.67
C LEU A 34 -3.50 10.01 12.85
N ALA A 35 -3.63 9.35 14.00
CA ALA A 35 -2.78 9.65 15.13
C ALA A 35 -1.32 9.41 14.74
N GLU A 36 -0.38 10.23 15.20
CA GLU A 36 1.06 10.04 14.97
C GLU A 36 1.53 8.61 15.27
N LEU A 37 0.86 7.94 16.20
CA LEU A 37 1.14 6.57 16.61
C LEU A 37 0.83 5.55 15.50
N ASP A 38 -0.24 5.78 14.73
CA ASP A 38 -0.61 4.96 13.58
C ASP A 38 0.37 5.17 12.42
N VAL A 39 0.76 6.42 12.16
CA VAL A 39 1.80 6.75 11.17
C VAL A 39 3.11 6.04 11.51
N ARG A 40 3.62 6.20 12.74
CA ARG A 40 4.86 5.54 13.19
C ARG A 40 4.78 4.02 13.09
N ARG A 41 3.61 3.43 13.36
CA ARG A 41 3.41 1.97 13.21
C ARG A 41 3.49 1.54 11.75
N MET A 42 2.88 2.29 10.84
CA MET A 42 2.94 2.01 9.40
C MET A 42 4.36 2.19 8.86
N THR A 43 5.08 3.23 9.28
CA THR A 43 6.49 3.45 8.88
C THR A 43 7.42 2.34 9.34
N ARG A 44 7.27 1.85 10.58
CA ARG A 44 8.00 0.65 11.05
C ARG A 44 7.65 -0.62 10.26
N GLY A 45 6.49 -0.65 9.63
CA GLY A 45 6.08 -1.73 8.72
C GLY A 45 6.64 -1.59 7.30
N GLY A 46 7.47 -0.57 7.04
CA GLY A 46 8.06 -0.28 5.74
C GLY A 46 7.21 0.59 4.82
N ALA A 47 6.08 1.14 5.28
CA ALA A 47 5.28 2.07 4.49
C ALA A 47 5.87 3.49 4.55
N ALA A 48 5.99 4.15 3.40
CA ALA A 48 6.37 5.55 3.32
C ALA A 48 5.17 6.41 2.88
N ALA A 49 5.18 7.68 3.27
CA ALA A 49 4.15 8.63 2.84
C ALA A 49 4.19 8.77 1.31
N LEU A 50 3.01 8.66 0.70
CA LEU A 50 2.80 8.86 -0.72
C LEU A 50 2.51 10.34 -0.97
N SER A 51 3.24 10.96 -1.91
CA SER A 51 2.89 12.30 -2.37
C SER A 51 1.56 12.27 -3.14
N ILE A 52 0.91 13.42 -3.29
CA ILE A 52 -0.33 13.50 -4.09
C ILE A 52 -0.06 13.09 -5.54
N ASP A 53 1.05 13.57 -6.12
CA ASP A 53 1.43 13.28 -7.51
C ASP A 53 1.71 11.79 -7.73
N ASP A 54 2.45 11.15 -6.81
CA ASP A 54 2.68 9.70 -6.85
C ASP A 54 1.36 8.93 -6.69
N GLY A 55 0.45 9.44 -5.85
CA GLY A 55 -0.89 8.88 -5.64
C GLY A 55 -1.72 8.88 -6.92
N LEU A 56 -1.73 9.99 -7.65
CA LEU A 56 -2.43 10.09 -8.93
C LEU A 56 -1.79 9.20 -10.01
N ALA A 57 -0.46 9.16 -10.08
CA ALA A 57 0.23 8.27 -11.00
C ALA A 57 -0.09 6.79 -10.74
N LEU A 58 -0.16 6.38 -9.47
CA LEU A 58 -0.57 5.02 -9.10
C LEU A 58 -2.06 4.75 -9.34
N PHE A 59 -2.93 5.74 -9.21
CA PHE A 59 -4.35 5.62 -9.57
C PHE A 59 -4.49 5.29 -11.06
N ASP A 60 -3.84 6.07 -11.92
CA ASP A 60 -3.85 5.87 -13.36
C ASP A 60 -3.28 4.50 -13.73
N ALA A 61 -2.15 4.11 -13.13
CA ALA A 61 -1.56 2.78 -13.33
C ALA A 61 -2.53 1.67 -12.92
N SER A 62 -3.17 1.78 -11.76
CA SER A 62 -4.10 0.76 -11.24
C SER A 62 -5.34 0.58 -12.12
N ALA A 63 -5.78 1.64 -12.80
CA ALA A 63 -6.90 1.58 -13.74
C ALA A 63 -6.59 0.72 -14.99
N THR A 64 -5.30 0.52 -15.31
CA THR A 64 -4.86 -0.29 -16.45
C THR A 64 -4.62 -1.76 -16.11
N LEU A 65 -4.59 -2.11 -14.82
CA LEU A 65 -4.27 -3.47 -14.38
C LEU A 65 -5.47 -4.44 -14.52
N PRO A 66 -5.20 -5.72 -14.83
CA PRO A 66 -6.24 -6.74 -14.91
C PRO A 66 -6.76 -7.17 -13.53
N ASP A 67 -6.09 -6.76 -12.45
CA ASP A 67 -6.43 -7.12 -11.09
C ASP A 67 -7.70 -6.40 -10.61
N ALA A 68 -8.56 -7.14 -9.91
CA ALA A 68 -9.76 -6.56 -9.29
C ALA A 68 -9.43 -5.75 -8.02
N VAL A 69 -8.32 -6.07 -7.37
CA VAL A 69 -7.87 -5.46 -6.11
C VAL A 69 -6.40 -5.16 -6.23
N THR A 70 -6.02 -3.91 -5.98
CA THR A 70 -4.62 -3.47 -5.97
C THR A 70 -4.34 -2.69 -4.69
N VAL A 71 -3.06 -2.63 -4.31
CA VAL A 71 -2.58 -1.95 -3.11
C VAL A 71 -1.58 -0.88 -3.53
N PRO A 72 -2.04 0.34 -3.87
CA PRO A 72 -1.12 1.42 -4.22
C PRO A 72 -0.43 1.93 -2.95
N VAL A 73 0.86 1.64 -2.83
CA VAL A 73 1.65 1.96 -1.64
C VAL A 73 3.10 2.26 -2.03
N ARG A 74 3.73 3.16 -1.28
CA ARG A 74 5.17 3.37 -1.31
C ARG A 74 5.82 2.56 -0.20
N LEU A 75 6.76 1.68 -0.58
CA LEU A 75 7.52 0.86 0.37
C LEU A 75 8.97 1.34 0.46
N ASP A 76 9.46 1.52 1.68
CA ASP A 76 10.89 1.69 1.94
C ASP A 76 11.57 0.32 2.05
N LEU A 77 11.91 -0.24 0.89
CA LEU A 77 12.59 -1.53 0.81
C LEU A 77 14.00 -1.49 1.42
N ALA A 78 14.67 -0.33 1.41
CA ALA A 78 15.99 -0.19 1.99
C ALA A 78 15.92 -0.24 3.53
N GLY A 79 14.98 0.49 4.13
CA GLY A 79 14.70 0.41 5.56
C GLY A 79 14.29 -0.99 6.01
N LEU A 80 13.46 -1.69 5.21
CA LEU A 80 13.08 -3.08 5.49
C LEU A 80 14.27 -4.05 5.45
N ARG A 81 15.20 -3.90 4.49
CA ARG A 81 16.43 -4.71 4.44
C ARG A 81 17.33 -4.47 5.66
N ALA A 82 17.48 -3.21 6.06
CA ALA A 82 18.27 -2.86 7.25
C ALA A 82 17.64 -3.46 8.52
N GLN A 83 16.32 -3.38 8.65
CA GLN A 83 15.60 -3.98 9.78
C GLN A 83 15.74 -5.51 9.81
N GLU A 84 15.70 -6.18 8.66
CA GLU A 84 15.94 -7.62 8.58
C GLU A 84 17.36 -7.97 9.06
N ALA A 85 18.37 -7.23 8.61
CA ALA A 85 19.76 -7.46 8.99
C ALA A 85 20.01 -7.24 10.49
N GLU A 86 19.34 -6.25 11.10
CA GLU A 86 19.50 -5.91 12.51
C GLU A 86 18.71 -6.83 13.45
N SER A 87 17.45 -7.14 13.10
CA SER A 87 16.50 -7.79 14.01
C SER A 87 16.06 -9.19 13.57
N GLY A 88 16.35 -9.59 12.33
CA GLY A 88 15.83 -10.81 11.72
C GLY A 88 14.31 -10.79 11.48
N GLN A 89 13.67 -9.63 11.59
CA GLN A 89 12.22 -9.50 11.54
C GLN A 89 11.76 -8.62 10.38
N VAL A 90 10.97 -9.22 9.50
CA VAL A 90 10.18 -8.55 8.46
C VAL A 90 8.81 -9.24 8.40
N THR A 91 7.76 -8.44 8.19
CA THR A 91 6.38 -8.93 8.00
C THR A 91 6.36 -10.02 6.92
N ALA A 92 5.76 -11.18 7.21
CA ALA A 92 5.85 -12.36 6.35
C ALA A 92 5.46 -12.09 4.89
N CYS A 93 4.45 -11.24 4.63
CA CYS A 93 4.03 -10.88 3.29
C CYS A 93 5.04 -10.03 2.50
N LEU A 94 6.01 -9.39 3.15
CA LEU A 94 7.00 -8.50 2.53
C LEU A 94 8.35 -9.18 2.27
N ARG A 95 8.62 -10.36 2.85
CA ARG A 95 9.93 -11.04 2.71
C ARG A 95 10.34 -11.30 1.26
N GLY A 96 9.39 -11.57 0.36
CA GLY A 96 9.67 -11.76 -1.06
C GLY A 96 10.16 -10.48 -1.79
N LEU A 97 9.98 -9.30 -1.19
CA LEU A 97 10.42 -8.01 -1.72
C LEU A 97 11.77 -7.57 -1.15
N VAL A 98 12.19 -8.20 -0.06
CA VAL A 98 13.43 -7.95 0.67
C VAL A 98 14.40 -9.08 0.32
N LEU A 99 14.71 -9.23 -0.97
CA LEU A 99 15.74 -10.18 -1.40
C LEU A 99 17.14 -9.63 -1.02
N PRO A 100 18.08 -10.52 -0.65
CA PRO A 100 19.45 -10.16 -0.29
C PRO A 100 20.24 -9.54 -1.45
#